data_AF-A0A1N7J7R4-F1
#
_entry.id   AF-A0A1N7J7R4-F1
#
_cell.length_a   1.000
_cell.length_b   1.000
_cell.length_c   1.000
_cell.angle_alpha   90.00
_cell.angle_beta   90.00
_cell.angle_gamma   90.00
#
_symmetry.space_group_name_H-M   'P 1'
#
loop_
_entity.id
_entity.type
_entity.pdbx_description
1 polymer ?
#
loop_
_entity_poly.entity_id
_entity_poly.type
_entity_poly.pdbx_seq_one_letter_code
_entity_poly.pdbx_strand_id
1 'polypeptide(L)'
;MYYFWKGDNMFQETSLIVIIIIHVFLSIGAIIASNTFEKSIIIDRINKYIFFTMSLIYSFIIPQLILGAITYVKRSTIQPNVLIESAEWILLVMFLLIQVLVYRVLNIIEEK
;
A
#
# COMPACT_ATOMS: atom_id res chain seq x y z
N MET A 1 13.53 11.80 -29.06
CA MET A 1 13.79 11.79 -27.60
C MET A 1 12.56 12.10 -26.75
N TYR A 2 11.64 12.98 -27.19
CA TYR A 2 10.42 13.34 -26.44
C TYR A 2 9.37 12.21 -26.29
N TYR A 3 9.26 11.31 -27.28
CA TYR A 3 8.30 10.21 -27.26
C TYR A 3 8.64 9.09 -26.26
N PHE A 4 9.92 8.86 -25.99
CA PHE A 4 10.39 7.82 -25.07
C PHE A 4 9.98 8.15 -23.62
N TRP A 5 10.10 9.42 -23.25
CA TRP A 5 9.76 9.91 -21.91
C TRP A 5 8.25 9.86 -21.62
N LYS A 6 7.41 10.04 -22.65
CA LYS A 6 5.95 10.00 -22.51
C LYS A 6 5.42 8.55 -22.35
N GLY A 7 6.07 7.58 -23.00
CA GLY A 7 5.72 6.16 -22.88
C GLY A 7 6.02 5.60 -21.48
N ASP A 8 7.19 5.91 -20.94
CA ASP A 8 7.61 5.43 -19.62
C ASP A 8 6.74 5.97 -18.48
N ASN A 9 6.32 7.24 -18.55
CA ASN A 9 5.44 7.82 -17.54
C ASN A 9 4.05 7.18 -17.56
N MET A 10 3.52 6.86 -18.76
CA MET A 10 2.22 6.22 -18.89
C MET A 10 2.21 4.80 -18.31
N PHE A 11 3.32 4.06 -18.48
CA PHE A 11 3.47 2.72 -17.91
C PHE A 11 3.60 2.76 -16.38
N GLN A 12 4.32 3.74 -15.82
CA GLN A 12 4.45 3.94 -14.37
C GLN A 12 3.13 4.37 -13.70
N GLU A 13 2.37 5.26 -14.32
CA GLU A 13 1.04 5.62 -13.81
C GLU A 13 0.11 4.41 -13.79
N THR A 14 0.20 3.57 -14.82
CA THR A 14 -0.58 2.33 -14.91
C THR A 14 -0.17 1.31 -13.83
N SER A 15 1.13 1.10 -13.60
CA SER A 15 1.62 0.14 -12.59
C SER A 15 1.25 0.57 -11.17
N LEU A 16 1.28 1.88 -10.87
CA LEU A 16 0.84 2.40 -9.58
C LEU A 16 -0.65 2.25 -9.33
N ILE A 17 -1.47 2.49 -10.36
CA ILE A 17 -2.91 2.24 -10.26
C ILE A 17 -3.16 0.76 -9.92
N VAL A 18 -2.43 -0.16 -10.55
CA VAL A 18 -2.51 -1.60 -10.23
C VAL A 18 -2.13 -1.87 -8.77
N ILE A 19 -1.06 -1.26 -8.27
CA ILE A 19 -0.64 -1.41 -6.87
C ILE A 19 -1.68 -0.87 -5.89
N ILE A 20 -2.21 0.32 -6.14
CA ILE A 20 -3.27 0.91 -5.31
C ILE A 20 -4.49 -0.01 -5.30
N ILE A 21 -4.90 -0.52 -6.47
CA ILE A 21 -6.00 -1.49 -6.58
C ILE A 21 -5.71 -2.74 -5.73
N ILE A 22 -4.51 -3.32 -5.82
CA ILE A 22 -4.11 -4.48 -5.01
C ILE A 22 -4.21 -4.17 -3.51
N HIS A 23 -3.70 -3.02 -3.07
CA HIS A 23 -3.75 -2.61 -1.67
C HIS A 23 -5.19 -2.43 -1.17
N VAL A 24 -6.06 -1.84 -1.97
CA VAL A 24 -7.49 -1.69 -1.66
C VAL A 24 -8.16 -3.07 -1.56
N PHE A 25 -7.91 -3.98 -2.51
CA PHE A 25 -8.45 -5.35 -2.44
C PHE A 25 -7.97 -6.11 -1.20
N LEU A 26 -6.70 -5.99 -0.83
CA LEU A 26 -6.17 -6.57 0.40
C LEU A 26 -6.83 -5.99 1.64
N SER A 27 -7.06 -4.67 1.66
CA SER A 27 -7.75 -3.97 2.76
C SER A 27 -9.20 -4.46 2.92
N ILE A 28 -9.93 -4.60 1.81
CA ILE A 28 -11.30 -5.13 1.79
C ILE A 28 -11.30 -6.60 2.24
N GLY A 29 -10.38 -7.41 1.72
CA GLY A 29 -10.23 -8.82 2.10
C GLY A 29 -9.96 -8.98 3.59
N ALA A 30 -9.12 -8.13 4.17
CA ALA A 30 -8.82 -8.13 5.60
C ALA A 30 -10.05 -7.77 6.46
N ILE A 31 -10.91 -6.83 6.02
CA ILE A 31 -12.19 -6.58 6.70
C ILE A 31 -13.12 -7.79 6.59
N ILE A 32 -13.29 -8.35 5.39
CA ILE A 32 -14.20 -9.49 5.19
C ILE A 32 -13.76 -10.66 6.06
N ALA A 33 -12.46 -10.97 6.08
CA ALA A 33 -11.89 -11.99 6.96
C ALA A 33 -12.17 -11.64 8.44
N SER A 34 -11.91 -10.41 8.87
CA SER A 34 -12.20 -10.00 10.25
C SER A 34 -13.70 -9.94 10.60
N ASN A 35 -14.62 -9.95 9.65
CA ASN A 35 -16.06 -10.05 9.94
C ASN A 35 -16.61 -11.48 9.88
N THR A 36 -15.97 -12.38 9.13
CA THR A 36 -16.49 -13.74 8.91
C THR A 36 -16.03 -14.72 10.00
N PHE A 37 -14.84 -14.52 10.56
CA PHE A 37 -14.36 -15.34 11.66
C PHE A 37 -14.80 -14.71 12.99
N GLU A 38 -15.71 -15.34 13.75
CA GLU A 38 -16.19 -14.86 15.07
C GLU A 38 -15.05 -14.75 16.12
N LYS A 39 -13.94 -15.47 15.91
CA LYS A 39 -12.65 -15.19 16.55
C LYS A 39 -11.86 -14.20 15.70
N SER A 40 -12.46 -13.07 15.36
CA SER A 40 -11.77 -12.11 14.55
C SER A 40 -10.63 -11.55 15.37
N ILE A 41 -9.45 -11.80 14.84
CA ILE A 41 -8.17 -11.13 15.07
C ILE A 41 -8.37 -9.75 15.74
N ILE A 42 -9.22 -8.85 15.21
CA ILE A 42 -9.68 -7.62 15.89
C ILE A 42 -11.14 -7.82 16.33
N ILE A 43 -11.48 -7.76 17.63
CA ILE A 43 -12.81 -8.17 18.12
C ILE A 43 -13.80 -6.98 18.05
N ASP A 44 -13.36 -5.77 18.40
CA ASP A 44 -14.21 -4.58 18.41
C ASP A 44 -14.51 -4.07 16.99
N ARG A 45 -15.80 -3.75 16.75
CA ARG A 45 -16.28 -3.18 15.50
C ARG A 45 -15.60 -1.84 15.20
N ILE A 46 -15.29 -1.04 16.23
CA ILE A 46 -14.60 0.25 16.07
C ILE A 46 -13.17 0.03 15.55
N ASN A 47 -12.44 -0.92 16.13
CA ASN A 47 -11.07 -1.24 15.75
C ASN A 47 -10.97 -1.76 14.31
N LYS A 48 -11.98 -2.50 13.82
CA LYS A 48 -12.07 -2.93 12.40
C LYS A 48 -12.15 -1.75 11.44
N TYR A 49 -12.94 -0.72 11.76
CA TYR A 49 -13.05 0.47 10.92
C TYR A 49 -11.80 1.35 10.97
N ILE A 50 -11.16 1.45 12.14
CA ILE A 50 -9.88 2.15 12.29
C ILE A 50 -8.80 1.46 11.45
N PHE A 51 -8.69 0.13 11.56
CA PHE A 51 -7.77 -0.68 10.75
C PHE A 51 -7.99 -0.45 9.24
N PHE A 52 -9.24 -0.51 8.79
CA PHE A 52 -9.55 -0.27 7.38
C PHE A 52 -9.20 1.14 6.93
N THR A 53 -9.54 2.15 7.74
CA THR A 53 -9.28 3.56 7.41
C THR A 53 -7.77 3.78 7.28
N MET A 54 -6.98 3.26 8.22
CA MET A 54 -5.51 3.30 8.14
C MET A 54 -4.99 2.59 6.90
N SER A 55 -5.58 1.45 6.53
CA SER A 55 -5.22 0.71 5.32
C SER A 55 -5.48 1.52 4.06
N LEU A 56 -6.63 2.17 3.96
CA LEU A 56 -6.97 3.03 2.83
C LEU A 56 -6.03 4.24 2.75
N ILE A 57 -5.80 4.94 3.86
CA ILE A 57 -4.88 6.08 3.91
C ILE A 57 -3.50 5.67 3.41
N TYR A 58 -2.99 4.52 3.88
CA TYR A 58 -1.70 4.00 3.42
C TYR A 58 -1.73 3.69 1.91
N SER A 59 -2.79 3.05 1.43
CA SER A 59 -2.97 2.64 0.03
C SER A 59 -2.98 3.83 -0.93
N PHE A 60 -3.45 5.00 -0.51
CA PHE A 60 -3.52 6.19 -1.37
C PHE A 60 -2.36 7.15 -1.19
N ILE A 61 -1.89 7.39 0.03
CA ILE A 61 -0.89 8.43 0.30
C ILE A 61 0.54 7.92 0.03
N ILE A 62 0.88 6.72 0.50
CA ILE A 62 2.26 6.24 0.48
C ILE A 62 2.75 5.92 -0.94
N PRO A 63 1.96 5.25 -1.81
CA PRO A 63 2.35 5.06 -3.20
C PRO A 63 2.58 6.37 -3.95
N GLN A 64 1.78 7.41 -3.69
CA GLN A 64 1.92 8.73 -4.32
C GLN A 64 3.21 9.45 -3.89
N LEU A 65 3.56 9.39 -2.59
CA LEU A 65 4.82 9.96 -2.08
C LEU A 65 6.04 9.24 -2.66
N ILE A 66 5.98 7.91 -2.77
CA ILE A 66 7.06 7.10 -3.34
C ILE A 66 7.20 7.35 -4.85
N LEU A 67 6.10 7.49 -5.59
CA LEU A 67 6.14 7.90 -7.00
C LEU A 67 6.82 9.26 -7.17
N GLY A 68 6.48 10.24 -6.34
CA GLY A 68 7.12 11.55 -6.35
C GLY A 68 8.63 11.46 -6.14
N ALA A 69 9.07 10.66 -5.18
CA ALA A 69 10.48 10.41 -4.89
C ALA A 69 11.20 9.67 -6.03
N ILE A 70 10.60 8.61 -6.58
CA ILE A 70 11.15 7.83 -7.69
C ILE A 70 11.27 8.69 -8.96
N THR A 71 10.26 9.50 -9.26
CA THR A 71 10.27 10.40 -10.43
C THR A 71 11.38 11.45 -10.30
N TYR A 72 11.59 11.96 -9.09
CA TYR A 72 12.70 12.87 -8.80
C TYR A 72 14.07 12.20 -9.01
N VAL A 73 14.26 10.97 -8.50
CA VAL A 73 15.51 10.20 -8.63
C VAL A 73 15.76 9.72 -10.07
N LYS A 74 14.72 9.35 -10.81
CA LYS A 74 14.80 8.98 -12.24
C LYS A 74 15.30 10.14 -13.09
N ARG A 75 14.99 11.38 -12.71
CA ARG A 75 15.50 12.58 -13.40
C ARG A 75 17.01 12.77 -13.19
N SER A 76 17.60 12.16 -12.16
CA SER A 76 19.01 12.33 -11.78
C SER A 76 19.90 11.11 -12.02
N THR A 77 19.38 9.96 -12.46
CA THR A 77 20.14 8.71 -12.60
C THR A 77 19.84 7.92 -13.89
N ILE A 78 20.83 7.14 -14.35
CA ILE A 78 20.87 6.49 -15.67
C ILE A 78 20.10 5.15 -15.72
N GLN A 79 19.75 4.54 -14.58
CA GLN A 79 19.08 3.22 -14.53
C GLN A 79 17.78 3.24 -13.71
N PRO A 80 16.71 3.86 -14.23
CA PRO A 80 15.49 4.05 -13.46
C PRO A 80 14.60 2.80 -13.33
N ASN A 81 14.64 1.86 -14.27
CA ASN A 81 13.64 0.79 -14.33
C ASN A 81 13.76 -0.24 -13.18
N VAL A 82 14.98 -0.61 -12.78
CA VAL A 82 15.20 -1.56 -11.67
C VAL A 82 14.78 -0.97 -10.32
N LEU A 83 14.97 0.34 -10.13
CA LEU A 83 14.55 1.05 -8.92
C LEU A 83 13.02 1.14 -8.81
N ILE A 84 12.33 1.29 -9.95
CA ILE A 84 10.87 1.32 -9.99
C ILE A 84 10.30 -0.04 -9.59
N GLU A 85 10.71 -1.12 -10.28
CA GLU A 85 10.19 -2.47 -10.02
C GLU A 85 10.45 -2.93 -8.58
N SER A 86 11.64 -2.67 -8.03
CA SER A 86 11.94 -3.00 -6.64
C SER A 86 11.14 -2.18 -5.63
N ALA A 87 10.88 -0.89 -5.92
CA ALA A 87 10.07 -0.06 -5.04
C ALA A 87 8.60 -0.50 -4.98
N GLU A 88 8.06 -1.04 -6.08
CA GLU A 88 6.70 -1.61 -6.11
C GLU A 88 6.56 -2.81 -5.17
N TRP A 89 7.53 -3.73 -5.19
CA TRP A 89 7.56 -4.86 -4.26
C TRP A 89 7.78 -4.41 -2.82
N ILE A 90 8.66 -3.45 -2.59
CA ILE A 90 8.90 -2.88 -1.25
C ILE A 90 7.62 -2.24 -0.71
N LEU A 91 6.89 -1.50 -1.53
CA LEU A 91 5.59 -0.91 -1.17
C LEU A 91 4.60 -1.96 -0.68
N LEU A 92 4.45 -3.05 -1.44
CA LEU A 92 3.55 -4.14 -1.09
C LEU A 92 3.96 -4.83 0.22
N VAL A 93 5.24 -5.15 0.38
CA VAL A 93 5.76 -5.78 1.60
C VAL A 93 5.59 -4.86 2.80
N MET A 94 5.92 -3.58 2.66
CA MET A 94 5.77 -2.58 3.72
C MET A 94 4.31 -2.39 4.14
N PHE A 95 3.40 -2.39 3.17
CA PHE A 95 1.97 -2.36 3.45
C PHE A 95 1.55 -3.57 4.31
N LEU A 96 1.92 -4.79 3.93
CA LEU A 96 1.60 -5.99 4.70
C LEU A 96 2.17 -5.94 6.12
N LEU A 97 3.42 -5.51 6.27
CA LEU A 97 4.05 -5.38 7.59
C LEU A 97 3.34 -4.35 8.47
N ILE A 98 2.93 -3.21 7.90
CA ILE A 98 2.20 -2.18 8.62
C ILE A 98 0.81 -2.65 8.99
N GLN A 99 0.13 -3.42 8.13
CA GLN A 99 -1.13 -4.05 8.49
C GLN A 99 -0.96 -4.98 9.70
N VAL A 100 0.05 -5.84 9.70
CA VAL A 100 0.34 -6.72 10.84
C VAL A 100 0.67 -5.93 12.10
N LEU A 101 1.37 -4.80 11.98
CA LEU A 101 1.74 -3.95 13.12
C LEU A 101 0.53 -3.20 13.69
N VAL A 102 -0.28 -2.55 12.85
CA VAL A 102 -1.51 -1.87 13.27
C VAL A 102 -2.45 -2.87 13.93
N TYR A 103 -2.58 -4.05 13.34
CA TYR A 103 -3.31 -5.15 13.95
C TYR A 103 -2.81 -5.46 15.37
N ARG A 104 -1.51 -5.72 15.53
CA ARG A 104 -0.94 -6.09 16.83
C ARG A 104 -1.16 -5.00 17.88
N VAL A 105 -1.06 -3.73 17.47
CA VAL A 105 -1.31 -2.59 18.37
C VAL A 105 -2.77 -2.55 18.81
N LEU A 106 -3.72 -2.70 17.88
CA LEU A 106 -5.15 -2.68 18.21
C LEU A 106 -5.53 -3.81 19.17
N ASN A 107 -4.97 -5.01 19.00
CA ASN A 107 -5.20 -6.12 19.91
C ASN A 107 -4.65 -5.88 21.31
N ILE A 108 -3.45 -5.32 21.44
CA ILE A 108 -2.87 -5.00 22.75
C ILE A 108 -3.71 -3.95 23.48
N ILE A 109 -4.32 -3.01 22.75
CA ILE A 109 -5.21 -2.01 23.35
C ILE A 109 -6.51 -2.66 23.83
N GLU A 110 -7.03 -3.64 23.09
CA GLU A 110 -8.30 -4.31 23.40
C GLU A 110 -8.20 -5.34 24.53
N GLU A 111 -7.03 -5.97 24.71
CA GLU A 111 -6.77 -6.89 25.83
C GLU A 111 -6.51 -6.19 27.18
N LYS A 112 -6.34 -4.86 27.18
CA LYS A 112 -6.09 -4.04 28.38
C LYS A 112 -7.36 -3.42 28.93
#